data_AF-A0A4R1WLP4-F1
#
_entry.id   AF-A0A4R1WLP4-F1
#
_cell.length_a   1.000
_cell.length_b   1.000
_cell.length_c   1.000
_cell.angle_alpha   90.00
_cell.angle_beta   90.00
_cell.angle_gamma   90.00
#
_symmetry.space_group_name_H-M   'P 1'
#
loop_
_entity.id
_entity.type
_entity.pdbx_description
1 polymer ?
#
loop_
_entity_poly.entity_id
_entity_poly.type
_entity_poly.pdbx_seq_one_letter_code
_entity_poly.pdbx_strand_id
1 'polypeptide(L)' 'MAAAGPFRDGMDATLSGLCIYRVGVEEARQYAAEDPAVQAGWLDPEALTWWFRAGEVRLPGVP' A
#
# COMPACT_ATOMS: atom_id res chain seq x y z
N MET A 1 0.71 -8.49 3.63
CA MET A 1 1.22 -7.48 2.66
C MET A 1 1.93 -8.20 1.51
N ALA A 2 1.73 -7.78 0.27
CA ALA A 2 2.29 -8.42 -0.93
C ALA A 2 3.48 -7.65 -1.53
N ALA A 3 3.46 -6.33 -1.44
CA ALA A 3 4.58 -5.47 -1.80
C ALA A 3 4.49 -4.16 -1.00
N ALA A 4 5.64 -3.49 -0.79
CA ALA A 4 5.71 -2.16 -0.22
C ALA A 4 6.97 -1.45 -0.72
N GLY A 5 6.89 -0.13 -0.94
CA GLY A 5 8.06 0.65 -1.32
C GLY A 5 7.81 2.15 -1.37
N PRO A 6 8.87 2.96 -1.22
CA PRO A 6 8.78 4.40 -1.30
C PRO A 6 8.57 4.84 -2.75
N PHE A 7 7.91 5.97 -2.94
CA PHE A 7 7.94 6.66 -4.22
C PHE A 7 9.31 7.29 -4.44
N ARG A 8 9.73 7.35 -5.70
CA ARG A 8 11.00 7.94 -6.13
C ARG A 8 10.76 8.89 -7.30
N ASP A 9 11.80 9.60 -7.71
CA ASP A 9 11.84 10.39 -8.95
C ASP A 9 10.82 11.54 -9.04
N GLY A 10 10.66 12.27 -7.94
CA GLY A 10 9.94 13.55 -7.95
C GLY A 10 8.41 13.44 -7.98
N MET A 11 7.86 12.32 -7.51
CA MET A 11 6.45 12.24 -7.10
C MET A 11 6.13 13.34 -6.07
N ASP A 12 4.84 13.70 -5.98
CA ASP A 12 4.33 14.67 -5.01
C ASP A 12 4.99 14.45 -3.64
N ALA A 13 5.57 15.52 -3.08
CA ALA A 13 6.30 15.47 -1.82
C ALA A 13 5.43 15.04 -0.63
N THR A 14 4.09 15.08 -0.78
CA THR A 14 3.13 14.60 0.22
C THR A 14 2.98 13.09 0.22
N LEU A 15 3.37 12.39 -0.85
CA LEU A 15 3.24 10.95 -0.98
C LEU A 15 4.54 10.23 -0.62
N SER A 16 4.52 9.43 0.45
CA SER A 16 5.72 8.73 0.95
C SER A 16 5.98 7.36 0.30
N GLY A 17 4.94 6.67 -0.16
CA GLY A 17 5.09 5.34 -0.76
C GLY A 17 3.75 4.64 -1.01
N LEU A 18 3.84 3.38 -1.44
CA LEU A 18 2.70 2.53 -1.70
C LEU A 18 2.88 1.15 -1.05
N CYS A 19 1.81 0.66 -0.44
CA CYS A 19 1.69 -0.71 0.04
C CYS A 19 0.58 -1.42 -0.75
N ILE A 20 0.85 -2.66 -1.16
CA ILE A 20 -0.13 -3.51 -1.85
C ILE A 20 -0.54 -4.65 -0.92
N TYR A 21 -1.84 -4.73 -0.64
CA TYR A 21 -2.45 -5.79 0.13
C TYR A 21 -3.37 -6.62 -0.77
N ARG A 22 -3.49 -7.93 -0.48
CA ARG A 22 -4.36 -8.87 -1.22
C ARG A 22 -5.58 -9.23 -0.38
N VAL A 23 -6.24 -8.21 0.16
CA VAL A 23 -7.42 -8.30 1.03
C VAL A 23 -8.41 -7.20 0.64
N GLY A 24 -9.57 -7.17 1.28
CA GLY A 24 -10.54 -6.07 1.13
C GLY A 24 -9.98 -4.73 1.61
N VAL A 25 -10.61 -3.63 1.17
CA VAL A 25 -10.10 -2.27 1.44
C VAL A 25 -10.14 -1.92 2.94
N GLU A 26 -11.16 -2.39 3.67
CA GLU A 26 -11.30 -2.17 5.11
C GLU A 26 -10.19 -2.88 5.90
N GLU A 27 -9.90 -4.14 5.56
CA GLU A 27 -8.84 -4.93 6.18
C GLU A 27 -7.46 -4.34 5.83
N ALA A 28 -7.26 -3.90 4.59
CA ALA A 28 -6.05 -3.18 4.18
C ALA A 28 -5.84 -1.89 5.00
N ARG A 29 -6.92 -1.14 5.26
CA ARG A 29 -6.87 0.07 6.10
C ARG A 29 -6.48 -0.25 7.54
N GLN A 30 -7.00 -1.35 8.10
CA GLN A 30 -6.63 -1.80 9.44
C GLN A 30 -5.13 -2.15 9.50
N TYR A 31 -4.63 -2.94 8.55
CA TYR A 31 -3.20 -3.27 8.48
C TYR A 31 -2.31 -2.04 8.27
N ALA A 32 -2.73 -1.05 7.49
CA ALA A 32 -1.98 0.18 7.31
C ALA A 32 -1.92 1.02 8.60
N ALA A 33 -2.99 1.01 9.41
CA ALA A 33 -3.02 1.72 10.69
C ALA A 33 -2.09 1.12 11.77
N GLU A 34 -1.63 -0.12 11.57
CA GLU A 34 -0.66 -0.79 12.46
C GLU A 34 0.79 -0.38 12.17
N ASP A 35 1.06 0.36 11.09
CA ASP A 35 2.41 0.82 10.77
C ASP A 35 2.93 1.80 11.85
N PRO A 36 4.16 1.60 12.39
CA PRO A 36 4.71 2.48 13.42
C PRO A 36 4.79 3.95 13.02
N ALA A 37 5.04 4.26 11.74
CA ALA A 37 5.08 5.64 11.25
C ALA A 37 3.68 6.26 11.19
N VAL A 38 2.64 5.46 10.95
CA VAL A 38 1.24 5.91 11.05
C VAL A 38 0.88 6.16 12.51
N GLN A 39 1.20 5.24 13.41
CA GLN A 39 0.95 5.39 14.85
C GLN A 39 1.71 6.59 15.45
N ALA A 40 2.90 6.90 14.94
CA ALA A 40 3.68 8.07 15.30
C ALA A 40 3.19 9.38 14.66
N GLY A 41 2.17 9.34 13.80
CA GLY A 41 1.60 10.50 13.12
C GLY A 41 2.46 11.06 11.99
N TRP A 42 3.42 10.29 11.47
CA TRP A 42 4.26 10.70 10.35
C TRP A 42 3.58 10.46 8.99
N LEU A 43 2.70 9.47 8.93
CA LEU A 43 1.99 9.06 7.71
C LEU A 43 0.48 9.00 7.99
N ASP A 44 -0.31 9.38 6.99
CA ASP A 44 -1.76 9.20 6.97
C ASP A 44 -2.12 8.27 5.80
N PRO A 45 -2.53 7.01 6.05
CA PRO A 45 -2.74 6.05 5.00
C PRO A 45 -4.11 6.21 4.33
N GLU A 46 -4.11 6.37 3.01
CA GLU A 46 -5.31 6.26 2.17
C GLU A 46 -5.43 4.86 1.56
N ALA A 47 -6.57 4.21 1.77
CA ALA A 47 -6.84 2.86 1.24
C ALA A 47 -7.89 2.92 0.11
N LEU A 48 -7.59 2.25 -1.00
CA LEU A 48 -8.49 2.12 -2.15
C LEU A 48 -8.43 0.73 -2.76
N THR A 49 -9.46 0.34 -3.49
CA THR A 49 -9.44 -0.86 -4.33
C THR A 49 -8.86 -0.53 -5.70
N TRP A 50 -7.78 -1.21 -6.09
CA TRP A 50 -7.18 -1.07 -7.41
C TRP A 50 -7.39 -2.34 -8.24
N TRP A 51 -7.91 -2.16 -9.45
CA TRP A 51 -8.14 -3.23 -10.42
C TRP A 51 -7.11 -3.18 -11.54
N PHE A 52 -6.67 -4.37 -11.97
CA PHE A 52 -5.79 -4.57 -13.12
C PHE A 52 -6.26 -5.82 -13.88
N ARG A 53 -5.83 -5.97 -15.13
CA ARG A 53 -6.18 -7.14 -15.93
C ARG A 53 -5.49 -8.39 -15.39
N ALA A 54 -6.15 -9.53 -15.48
CA ALA A 54 -5.53 -10.81 -15.14
C ALA A 54 -4.18 -10.98 -15.85
N GLY A 55 -3.13 -11.25 -15.08
CA GLY A 55 -1.76 -11.45 -15.57
C GLY A 55 -0.88 -10.21 -15.68
N GLU A 56 -1.41 -8.99 -15.51
CA GLU A 56 -0.61 -7.75 -15.60
C GLU A 56 0.35 -7.54 -14.42
N VAL A 57 -0.07 -7.95 -13.21
CA VAL A 57 0.73 -7.79 -12.00
C VAL A 57 1.09 -9.17 -11.44
N ARG A 58 2.39 -9.38 -11.17
CA ARG A 58 2.92 -10.55 -10.44
C ARG A 58 3.31 -10.10 -9.04
N LEU A 59 2.65 -10.63 -8.02
CA LEU A 59 2.98 -10.35 -6.63
C LEU A 59 3.58 -11.59 -5.95
N PRO A 60 4.58 -11.43 -5.08
CA PRO A 60 5.14 -12.53 -4.29
C PRO A 60 4.05 -13.29 -3.50
N GLY A 61 4.19 -14.60 -3.41
CA GLY A 61 3.33 -15.46 -2.58
C GLY A 61 1.94 -15.75 -3.17
N VAL A 62 1.76 -15.64 -4.49
CA VAL A 62 0.77 -16.45 -5.22
C VAL A 62 1.55 -17.65 -5.80
N PRO A 63 1.03 -18.89 -5.76
CA PRO A 63 1.52 -19.95 -6.64
C PRO A 63 1.54 -19.52 -8.12
#